data_AF-A0A3C0KP62-F1
#
_entry.id   AF-A0A3C0KP62-F1
#
_cell.length_a   1.000
_cell.length_b   1.000
_cell.length_c   1.000
_cell.angle_alpha   90.00
_cell.angle_beta   90.00
_cell.angle_gamma   90.00
#
_symmetry.space_group_name_H-M   'P 1'
#
loop_
_entity.id
_entity.type
_entity.pdbx_description
1 polymer ?
#
loop_
_entity_poly.entity_id
_entity_poly.type
_entity_poly.pdbx_seq_one_letter_code
_entity_poly.pdbx_strand_id
1 'polypeptide(L)'
;FPGAFYRKEGTGRIGDLGYAVNMQTGAKSPFIVAEIGPANADLGEISVALAKALGGINPNPRTGAGVPEGTTLYVVFPNSSRNYHWPYSTSNMADVLDNLLKSVGGIDAALACKDEF
;
A
#
# COMPACT_ATOMS: atom_id res chain seq x y z
N PHE A 1 -4.48 7.94 2.28
CA PHE A 1 -3.10 8.18 2.79
C PHE A 1 -3.12 9.34 3.81
N PRO A 2 -2.56 9.21 5.03
CA PRO A 2 -2.68 10.25 6.07
C PRO A 2 -2.09 11.60 5.66
N GLY A 3 -2.84 12.68 5.87
CA GLY A 3 -2.45 14.00 5.38
C GLY A 3 -1.16 14.54 6.01
N ALA A 4 -0.91 14.29 7.29
CA ALA A 4 0.36 14.66 7.92
C ALA A 4 1.55 13.84 7.38
N PHE A 5 1.34 12.55 7.09
CA PHE A 5 2.37 11.69 6.52
C PHE A 5 2.73 12.12 5.09
N TYR A 6 1.74 12.50 4.27
CA TYR A 6 1.93 13.07 2.93
C TYR A 6 2.82 14.31 2.90
N ARG A 7 2.76 15.16 3.94
CA ARG A 7 3.55 16.40 4.00
C ARG A 7 5.00 16.20 4.42
N LYS A 8 5.37 15.00 4.91
CA LYS A 8 6.74 14.71 5.29
C LYS A 8 7.58 14.44 4.05
N GLU A 9 8.78 15.01 4.02
CA GLU A 9 9.73 14.72 2.94
C GLU A 9 10.12 13.24 2.95
N GLY A 10 10.14 12.61 1.77
CA GLY A 10 10.59 11.23 1.60
C GLY A 10 9.56 10.12 1.85
N THR A 11 8.29 10.42 2.15
CA THR A 11 7.28 9.38 2.49
C THR A 11 6.43 8.88 1.32
N GLY A 12 6.17 9.74 0.33
CA GLY A 12 5.42 9.39 -0.89
C GLY A 12 4.39 10.45 -1.28
N ARG A 13 3.89 10.38 -2.52
CA ARG A 13 2.93 11.32 -3.11
C ARG A 13 1.79 10.64 -3.86
N ILE A 14 0.76 11.40 -4.24
CA ILE A 14 -0.30 10.89 -5.12
C ILE A 14 0.34 10.35 -6.41
N GLY A 15 -0.13 9.18 -6.81
CA GLY A 15 0.34 8.43 -7.96
C GLY A 15 1.51 7.50 -7.66
N ASP A 16 2.14 7.60 -6.47
CA ASP A 16 3.22 6.69 -6.12
C ASP A 16 2.67 5.28 -5.93
N LEU A 17 3.50 4.32 -6.31
CA LEU A 17 3.25 2.91 -6.23
C LEU A 17 3.65 2.38 -4.86
N GLY A 18 2.98 1.32 -4.41
CA GLY A 18 3.32 0.65 -3.16
C GLY A 18 2.81 -0.79 -3.09
N TYR A 19 3.37 -1.55 -2.15
CA TYR A 19 2.98 -2.93 -1.88
C TYR A 19 2.31 -3.03 -0.52
N ALA A 20 1.15 -3.67 -0.47
CA ALA A 20 0.48 -4.00 0.79
C ALA A 20 0.62 -5.50 1.06
N VAL A 21 0.88 -5.85 2.32
CA VAL A 21 1.02 -7.25 2.76
C VAL A 21 0.21 -7.48 4.03
N ASN A 22 -0.70 -8.45 3.97
CA ASN A 22 -1.32 -9.00 5.17
C ASN A 22 -0.28 -9.89 5.86
N MET A 23 0.15 -9.47 7.04
CA MET A 23 1.25 -10.11 7.77
C MET A 23 0.87 -11.45 8.39
N GLN A 24 -0.43 -11.69 8.58
CA GLN A 24 -0.94 -12.93 9.14
C GLN A 24 -1.10 -14.02 8.08
N THR A 25 -1.62 -13.66 6.91
CA THR A 25 -1.90 -14.63 5.83
C THR A 25 -0.81 -14.69 4.76
N GLY A 26 0.06 -13.69 4.70
CA GLY A 26 1.05 -13.52 3.63
C GLY A 26 0.45 -13.03 2.30
N ALA A 27 -0.86 -12.73 2.25
CA ALA A 27 -1.50 -12.16 1.06
C ALA A 27 -0.91 -10.79 0.72
N LYS A 28 -0.67 -10.53 -0.57
CA LYS A 28 0.02 -9.33 -1.03
C LYS A 28 -0.69 -8.71 -2.22
N SER A 29 -0.64 -7.39 -2.34
CA SER A 29 -1.18 -6.69 -3.50
C SER A 29 -0.37 -5.43 -3.80
N PRO A 30 -0.07 -5.15 -5.09
CA PRO A 30 0.32 -3.82 -5.48
C PRO A 30 -0.84 -2.83 -5.26
N PHE A 31 -0.52 -1.57 -5.02
CA PHE A 31 -1.47 -0.47 -4.92
C PHE A 31 -0.85 0.83 -5.44
N ILE A 32 -1.70 1.84 -5.62
CA ILE A 32 -1.33 3.21 -5.93
C ILE A 32 -1.89 4.15 -4.87
N VAL A 33 -1.13 5.16 -4.47
CA VAL A 33 -1.61 6.23 -3.60
C VAL A 33 -2.56 7.12 -4.40
N ALA A 34 -3.87 6.90 -4.25
CA ALA A 34 -4.89 7.60 -5.03
C ALA A 34 -5.47 8.85 -4.34
N GLU A 35 -5.39 8.92 -3.01
CA GLU A 35 -6.01 10.00 -2.24
C GLU A 35 -5.23 10.35 -0.96
N ILE A 36 -5.47 11.58 -0.49
CA ILE A 36 -4.92 12.11 0.76
C ILE A 36 -6.10 12.42 1.69
N GLY A 37 -6.07 11.80 2.87
CA GLY A 37 -7.05 12.05 3.92
C GLY A 37 -6.73 13.30 4.74
N PRO A 38 -7.56 13.61 5.74
CA PRO A 38 -7.32 14.71 6.67
C PRO A 38 -5.94 14.65 7.34
N ALA A 39 -5.45 15.80 7.82
CA ALA A 39 -4.13 15.91 8.44
C ALA A 39 -3.93 14.95 9.63
N ASN A 40 -4.96 14.77 10.45
CA ASN A 40 -4.91 14.00 11.69
C ASN A 40 -5.67 12.66 11.60
N ALA A 41 -5.90 12.16 10.38
CA ALA A 41 -6.55 10.87 10.19
C ALA A 41 -5.53 9.73 10.29
N ASP A 42 -5.94 8.65 10.94
CA ASP A 42 -5.20 7.38 10.87
C ASP A 42 -5.25 6.80 9.46
N LEU A 43 -4.33 5.88 9.15
CA LEU A 43 -4.40 5.10 7.92
C LEU A 43 -5.55 4.09 8.03
N GLY A 44 -6.76 4.49 7.60
CA GLY A 44 -7.97 3.67 7.72
C GLY A 44 -8.69 3.36 6.41
N GLU A 45 -8.35 4.05 5.31
CA GLU A 45 -9.07 3.93 4.05
C GLU A 45 -8.22 3.24 2.98
N ILE A 46 -8.79 2.19 2.39
CA ILE A 46 -8.28 1.47 1.23
C ILE A 46 -9.41 1.14 0.26
N SER A 47 -9.08 0.89 -1.01
CA SER A 47 -10.09 0.45 -1.98
C SER A 47 -10.65 -0.93 -1.62
N VAL A 48 -11.92 -1.18 -1.98
CA VAL A 48 -12.55 -2.49 -1.81
C VAL A 48 -11.77 -3.59 -2.55
N ALA A 49 -11.15 -3.26 -3.69
CA ALA A 49 -10.31 -4.19 -4.44
C ALA A 49 -9.07 -4.59 -3.64
N LEU A 50 -8.38 -3.63 -3.02
CA LEU A 50 -7.23 -3.89 -2.15
C LEU A 50 -7.64 -4.71 -0.92
N ALA A 51 -8.75 -4.36 -0.28
CA ALA A 51 -9.27 -5.11 0.88
C ALA A 51 -9.54 -6.58 0.52
N LYS A 52 -10.15 -6.85 -0.64
CA LYS A 52 -10.37 -8.22 -1.13
C LYS A 52 -9.05 -8.95 -1.40
N ALA A 53 -8.09 -8.29 -2.05
CA ALA A 53 -6.79 -8.88 -2.35
C ALA A 53 -6.00 -9.26 -1.09
N LEU A 54 -6.22 -8.55 0.01
CA LEU A 54 -5.60 -8.82 1.31
C LEU A 54 -6.36 -9.84 2.17
N GLY A 55 -7.42 -10.45 1.64
CA GLY A 55 -8.19 -11.52 2.30
C GLY A 55 -9.55 -11.10 2.84
N GLY A 56 -10.02 -9.88 2.57
CA GLY A 56 -11.35 -9.43 2.97
C GLY A 56 -12.47 -10.18 2.22
N ILE A 57 -13.54 -10.52 2.95
CA ILE A 57 -14.70 -11.25 2.42
C ILE A 57 -15.91 -10.31 2.37
N ASN A 58 -16.32 -9.94 1.16
CA ASN A 58 -17.36 -8.93 0.92
C ASN A 58 -17.15 -7.62 1.72
N PRO A 59 -16.01 -6.92 1.57
CA PRO A 59 -15.74 -5.71 2.33
C PRO A 59 -16.80 -4.62 2.11
N ASN A 60 -17.31 -4.07 3.21
CA ASN A 60 -18.29 -2.99 3.19
C ASN A 60 -17.67 -1.70 3.76
N PRO A 61 -17.37 -0.70 2.92
CA PRO A 61 -16.73 0.53 3.37
C PRO A 61 -17.60 1.37 4.31
N ARG A 62 -18.93 1.16 4.32
CA ARG A 62 -19.85 1.90 5.21
C ARG A 62 -19.85 1.36 6.63
N THR A 63 -19.66 0.06 6.80
CA THR A 63 -19.81 -0.62 8.10
C THR A 63 -18.51 -1.21 8.63
N GLY A 64 -17.45 -1.26 7.81
CA GLY A 64 -16.21 -1.95 8.15
C GLY A 64 -16.33 -3.48 8.16
N ALA A 65 -17.48 -4.05 7.80
CA ALA A 65 -17.66 -5.49 7.76
C ALA A 65 -16.83 -6.12 6.63
N GLY A 66 -16.28 -7.31 6.88
CA GLY A 66 -15.57 -8.08 5.84
C GLY A 66 -14.21 -7.51 5.44
N VAL A 67 -13.65 -6.57 6.20
CA VAL A 67 -12.27 -6.10 6.01
C VAL A 67 -11.27 -7.22 6.32
N PRO A 68 -10.08 -7.21 5.70
CA PRO A 68 -9.04 -8.18 6.03
C PRO A 68 -8.65 -8.07 7.51
N GLU A 69 -8.50 -9.22 8.17
CA GLU A 69 -8.02 -9.31 9.55
C GLU A 69 -6.49 -9.27 9.62
N GLY A 70 -5.97 -8.90 10.80
CA GLY A 70 -4.54 -8.87 11.09
C GLY A 70 -3.85 -7.55 10.72
N THR A 71 -2.54 -7.52 10.92
CA THR A 71 -1.71 -6.34 10.62
C THR A 71 -1.42 -6.28 9.13
N THR A 72 -1.62 -5.11 8.51
CA THR A 72 -1.20 -4.85 7.14
C THR A 72 0.06 -3.99 7.13
N LEU A 73 1.12 -4.47 6.47
CA LEU A 73 2.32 -3.70 6.16
C LEU A 73 2.11 -2.97 4.83
N TYR A 74 2.42 -1.67 4.79
CA TYR A 74 2.43 -0.87 3.57
C TYR A 74 3.85 -0.42 3.27
N VAL A 75 4.35 -0.77 2.09
CA VAL A 75 5.62 -0.29 1.55
C VAL A 75 5.31 0.69 0.45
N VAL A 76 5.75 1.94 0.59
CA VAL A 76 5.55 2.98 -0.42
C VAL A 76 6.88 3.25 -1.10
N PHE A 77 6.89 3.38 -2.43
CA PHE A 77 8.07 3.75 -3.20
C PHE A 77 8.00 5.24 -3.55
N PRO A 78 8.65 6.12 -2.78
CA PRO A 78 8.47 7.56 -2.92
C PRO A 78 8.97 8.06 -4.27
N ASN A 79 8.24 9.01 -4.87
CA ASN A 79 8.53 9.59 -6.19
C ASN A 79 8.46 8.62 -7.38
N SER A 80 8.01 7.38 -7.19
CA SER A 80 7.80 6.42 -8.28
C SER A 80 6.86 6.96 -9.36
N SER A 81 5.87 7.78 -8.99
CA SER A 81 4.96 8.48 -9.91
C SER A 81 5.63 9.34 -10.99
N ARG A 82 6.88 9.77 -10.79
CA ARG A 82 7.63 10.57 -11.77
C ARG A 82 8.11 9.75 -12.96
N ASN A 83 8.35 8.48 -12.73
CA ASN A 83 8.84 7.53 -13.75
C ASN A 83 7.72 6.59 -14.21
N TYR A 84 6.71 6.41 -13.35
CA TYR A 84 5.63 5.47 -13.54
C TYR A 84 4.28 6.20 -13.49
N HIS A 85 3.75 6.58 -14.64
CA HIS A 85 2.52 7.36 -14.76
C HIS A 85 1.27 6.47 -14.82
N TRP A 86 0.27 6.80 -14.01
CA TRP A 86 -1.08 6.26 -14.16
C TRP A 86 -1.74 6.77 -15.47
N PRO A 87 -2.59 5.99 -16.18
CA PRO A 87 -3.09 4.65 -15.84
C PRO A 87 -2.12 3.52 -16.20
N TYR A 88 -2.07 2.53 -15.32
CA TYR A 88 -1.37 1.27 -15.53
C TYR A 88 -2.33 0.15 -15.88
N SER A 89 -1.89 -0.77 -16.75
CA SER A 89 -2.47 -2.12 -16.73
C SER A 89 -2.04 -2.84 -15.46
N THR A 90 -2.87 -3.74 -14.96
CA THR A 90 -2.58 -4.53 -13.76
C THR A 90 -1.30 -5.36 -13.90
N SER A 91 -1.04 -5.92 -15.09
CA SER A 91 0.18 -6.68 -15.37
C SER A 91 1.44 -5.82 -15.27
N ASN A 92 1.42 -4.63 -15.89
CA ASN A 92 2.57 -3.73 -15.88
C ASN A 92 2.85 -3.18 -14.48
N MET A 93 1.79 -2.97 -13.67
CA MET A 93 1.94 -2.56 -12.29
C MET A 93 2.63 -3.65 -11.46
N ALA A 94 2.21 -4.91 -11.59
CA ALA A 94 2.85 -6.01 -10.86
C ALA A 94 4.35 -6.13 -11.18
N ASP A 95 4.72 -6.12 -12.47
CA ASP A 95 6.12 -6.24 -12.89
C ASP A 95 7.00 -5.08 -12.38
N VAL A 96 6.49 -3.85 -12.46
CA VAL A 96 7.21 -2.66 -11.96
C VAL A 96 7.40 -2.74 -10.45
N LEU A 97 6.36 -3.08 -9.70
CA LEU A 97 6.46 -3.14 -8.24
C LEU A 97 7.32 -4.30 -7.75
N ASP A 98 7.28 -5.45 -8.41
CA ASP A 98 8.16 -6.56 -8.06
C ASP A 98 9.62 -6.17 -8.27
N ASN A 99 9.94 -5.40 -9.31
CA ASN A 99 11.29 -4.87 -9.53
C ASN A 99 11.68 -3.81 -8.49
N LEU A 100 10.79 -2.89 -8.14
CA LEU A 100 11.02 -1.90 -7.08
C LEU A 100 11.19 -2.55 -5.70
N LEU A 101 10.41 -3.58 -5.40
CA LEU A 101 10.51 -4.31 -4.15
C LEU A 101 11.84 -5.08 -4.08
N LYS A 102 12.25 -5.74 -5.17
CA LYS A 102 13.55 -6.41 -5.26
C LYS A 102 14.72 -5.44 -5.09
N SER A 103 14.64 -4.23 -5.63
CA SER A 103 15.74 -3.26 -5.56
C SER A 103 16.01 -2.75 -4.14
N VAL A 104 15.04 -2.90 -3.23
CA VAL A 104 15.18 -2.55 -1.81
C VAL A 104 15.38 -3.77 -0.89
N GLY A 105 15.71 -4.94 -1.45
CA GLY A 105 15.97 -6.17 -0.69
C GLY A 105 14.76 -7.09 -0.53
N GLY A 106 13.69 -6.86 -1.28
CA GLY A 106 12.50 -7.70 -1.28
C GLY A 106 11.57 -7.43 -0.09
N ILE A 107 10.54 -8.26 0.04
CA ILE A 107 9.62 -8.17 1.18
C ILE A 107 10.33 -8.45 2.51
N ASP A 108 11.32 -9.34 2.50
CA ASP A 108 12.04 -9.76 3.72
C ASP A 108 12.79 -8.59 4.36
N ALA A 109 13.35 -7.68 3.56
CA ALA A 109 13.96 -6.45 4.06
C ALA A 109 12.93 -5.54 4.75
N ALA A 110 11.73 -5.41 4.18
CA ALA A 110 10.66 -4.62 4.78
C ALA A 110 10.11 -5.27 6.08
N LEU A 111 10.08 -6.60 6.13
CA LEU A 111 9.69 -7.37 7.32
C LEU A 111 10.74 -7.26 8.43
N ALA A 112 12.03 -7.24 8.10
CA ALA A 112 13.10 -7.10 9.08
C ALA A 112 13.05 -5.78 9.86
N CYS A 113 12.62 -4.69 9.21
CA CYS A 113 12.45 -3.39 9.86
C CYS A 113 11.22 -3.29 10.78
N LYS A 114 10.38 -4.34 10.84
CA LYS A 114 9.16 -4.33 11.66
C LYS A 114 9.46 -4.26 13.16
N ASP A 115 10.54 -4.89 13.61
CA ASP A 115 10.87 -5.01 15.03
C ASP A 115 11.68 -3.81 15.57
N GLU A 116 11.95 -2.81 14.72
CA GLU A 116 12.71 -1.60 15.08
C GLU A 116 11.83 -0.40 15.52
N PHE A 117 10.49 -0.56 15.52
CA PHE A 117 9.51 0.48 15.88
C PHE A 117 8.39 -0.05 16.77
#